data_AF-A0A9E3XI97-F1
#
_entry.id   AF-A0A9E3XI97-F1
#
_cell.length_a   1.000
_cell.length_b   1.000
_cell.length_c   1.000
_cell.angle_alpha   90.00
_cell.angle_beta   90.00
_cell.angle_gamma   90.00
#
_symmetry.space_group_name_H-M   'P 1'
#
loop_
_entity.id
_entity.type
_entity.pdbx_description
1 polymer ?
#
loop_
_entity_poly.entity_id
_entity_poly.type
_entity_poly.pdbx_seq_one_letter_code
_entity_poly.pdbx_strand_id
1 'polypeptide(L)'
;MNQAFAVIDFSQTTFEMTILAQHDLTPAKQLIQKCRETRDPYLDLGNCGITDLNDLPELFECSHLETLILSNVWWDYGKFQPINSGNTGPDNILESIPEEMAQLNKLTKLVIGGGGHELCRISDIRPLEKLTALQALYLDHNQISD
;
A
#
# COMPACT_ATOMS: atom_id res chain seq x y z
N MET A 1 1.38 -47.24 38.12
CA MET A 1 0.90 -45.85 38.06
C MET A 1 2.07 -45.01 37.53
N ASN A 2 1.82 -44.25 36.47
CA ASN A 2 2.70 -43.28 35.77
C ASN A 2 3.70 -42.55 36.71
N GLN A 3 4.86 -42.08 36.26
CA GLN A 3 4.96 -41.00 35.26
C GLN A 3 6.23 -41.05 34.39
N ALA A 4 6.02 -40.88 33.08
CA ALA A 4 7.03 -40.51 32.11
C ALA A 4 7.31 -39.00 32.22
N PHE A 5 8.57 -38.61 32.33
CA PHE A 5 9.00 -37.22 32.17
C PHE A 5 9.00 -36.88 30.69
N ALA A 6 8.06 -36.03 30.26
CA ALA A 6 8.12 -35.39 28.96
C ALA A 6 9.21 -34.31 29.00
N VAL A 7 10.25 -34.46 28.17
CA VAL A 7 11.19 -33.38 27.89
C VAL A 7 10.43 -32.36 27.04
N ILE A 8 10.16 -31.19 27.62
CA ILE A 8 9.59 -30.06 26.88
C ILE A 8 10.71 -29.52 25.98
N ASP A 9 10.59 -29.74 24.68
CA ASP A 9 11.46 -29.12 23.69
C ASP A 9 11.04 -27.65 23.51
N PHE A 10 11.84 -26.74 24.06
CA PHE A 10 11.62 -25.28 23.96
C PHE A 10 12.06 -24.71 22.60
N SER A 11 12.53 -25.52 21.65
CA SER A 11 12.93 -25.04 20.32
C SER A 11 11.76 -24.62 19.44
N GLN A 12 10.52 -25.05 19.73
CA GLN A 12 9.35 -24.66 18.94
C GLN A 12 8.70 -23.34 19.40
N THR A 13 8.98 -22.87 20.63
CA THR A 13 8.33 -21.66 21.18
C THR A 13 8.94 -20.35 20.66
N THR A 14 10.12 -20.42 20.03
CA THR A 14 10.79 -19.25 19.42
C THR A 14 10.43 -19.05 17.96
N PHE A 15 9.86 -20.06 17.29
CA PHE A 15 9.50 -19.97 15.87
C PHE A 15 8.15 -19.26 15.62
N GLU A 16 7.28 -19.15 16.63
CA GLU A 16 5.99 -18.42 16.52
C GLU A 16 6.05 -16.97 17.02
N MET A 17 7.16 -16.52 17.61
CA MET A 17 7.29 -15.16 18.17
C MET A 17 7.92 -14.13 17.21
N THR A 18 8.12 -14.49 15.94
CA THR A 18 8.42 -13.52 14.87
C THR A 18 7.25 -13.45 13.88
N ILE A 19 6.02 -13.41 14.38
CA ILE A 19 4.96 -12.71 13.66
C ILE A 19 5.24 -11.23 13.94
N LEU A 20 6.05 -10.61 13.06
CA LEU A 20 5.96 -9.17 12.86
C LEU A 20 4.46 -8.88 12.75
N ALA A 21 3.91 -8.00 13.59
CA ALA A 21 2.49 -7.68 13.56
C ALA A 21 2.10 -7.31 12.13
N GLN A 22 1.59 -8.29 11.36
CA GLN A 22 1.13 -8.07 10.01
C GLN A 22 -0.11 -7.24 10.20
N HIS A 23 0.00 -5.96 9.84
CA HIS A 23 -1.07 -5.00 10.08
C HIS A 23 -2.32 -5.52 9.37
N ASP A 24 -3.47 -5.41 10.03
CA ASP A 24 -4.72 -5.91 9.47
C ASP A 24 -5.09 -5.09 8.22
N LEU A 25 -4.80 -5.63 7.04
CA LEU A 25 -5.12 -5.02 5.76
C LEU A 25 -6.56 -5.30 5.32
N THR A 26 -7.39 -5.96 6.13
CA THR A 26 -8.80 -6.26 5.79
C THR A 26 -9.57 -5.05 5.25
N PRO A 27 -9.44 -3.83 5.80
CA PRO A 27 -10.09 -2.65 5.24
C PRO A 27 -9.64 -2.34 3.80
N ALA A 28 -8.34 -2.40 3.52
CA ALA A 28 -7.79 -2.20 2.18
C ALA A 28 -8.34 -3.23 1.19
N LYS A 29 -8.39 -4.51 1.59
CA LYS A 29 -8.92 -5.60 0.77
C LYS A 29 -10.39 -5.40 0.42
N GLN A 30 -11.20 -4.93 1.38
CA GLN A 30 -12.60 -4.59 1.14
C GLN A 30 -12.78 -3.42 0.16
N LEU A 31 -11.94 -2.38 0.27
CA LEU A 31 -11.94 -1.25 -0.67
C LEU A 31 -11.58 -1.69 -2.08
N ILE A 32 -10.54 -2.53 -2.23
CA ILE A 32 -10.14 -3.11 -3.52
C ILE A 32 -11.26 -3.98 -4.09
N GLN A 33 -11.85 -4.87 -3.27
CA GLN A 33 -12.97 -5.70 -3.70
C GLN A 33 -14.13 -4.84 -4.21
N LYS A 34 -14.54 -3.82 -3.45
CA LYS A 34 -15.60 -2.90 -3.86
C LYS A 34 -15.26 -2.21 -5.18
N CYS A 35 -14.03 -1.70 -5.33
CA CYS A 35 -13.56 -1.10 -6.57
C CYS A 35 -13.64 -2.07 -7.77
N ARG A 36 -13.29 -3.35 -7.57
CA ARG A 36 -13.42 -4.40 -8.61
C ARG A 36 -14.87 -4.64 -8.99
N GLU A 37 -15.77 -4.71 -8.02
CA GLU A 37 -17.20 -4.96 -8.21
C GLU A 37 -17.91 -3.79 -8.90
N THR A 38 -17.65 -2.56 -8.45
CA THR A 38 -18.28 -1.35 -9.01
C THR A 38 -17.61 -0.86 -10.28
N ARG A 39 -16.38 -1.34 -10.55
CA ARG A 39 -15.51 -0.82 -11.60
C ARG A 39 -15.25 0.69 -11.47
N ASP A 40 -15.20 1.18 -10.23
CA ASP A 40 -14.89 2.58 -9.96
C ASP A 40 -13.48 2.90 -10.49
N PRO A 41 -13.31 3.92 -11.35
CA PRO A 41 -11.99 4.30 -11.84
C PRO A 41 -11.12 4.98 -10.77
N TYR A 42 -11.69 5.31 -9.61
CA TYR A 42 -11.01 5.96 -8.51
C TYR A 42 -10.90 5.02 -7.29
N LEU A 43 -9.69 4.92 -6.73
CA LEU A 43 -9.47 4.17 -5.51
C LEU A 43 -8.54 4.93 -4.55
N ASP A 44 -9.02 5.17 -3.33
CA ASP A 44 -8.28 5.73 -2.20
C ASP A 44 -7.95 4.63 -1.20
N LEU A 45 -6.67 4.32 -1.07
CA LEU A 45 -6.07 3.38 -0.13
C LEU A 45 -5.13 4.08 0.85
N GLY A 46 -5.18 5.40 1.02
CA GLY A 46 -4.48 6.08 2.11
C GLY A 46 -4.98 5.57 3.48
N ASN A 47 -4.20 5.75 4.55
CA ASN A 47 -4.56 5.34 5.92
C ASN A 47 -5.10 3.90 6.02
N CYS A 48 -4.42 2.96 5.37
CA CYS A 48 -4.81 1.55 5.33
C CYS A 48 -3.76 0.62 5.96
N GLY A 49 -2.72 1.16 6.58
CA GLY A 49 -1.61 0.42 7.20
C GLY A 49 -0.72 -0.32 6.21
N ILE A 50 -0.71 0.11 4.95
CA ILE A 50 0.02 -0.57 3.88
C ILE A 50 1.51 -0.26 4.02
N THR A 51 2.32 -1.32 4.17
CA THR A 51 3.79 -1.24 4.20
C THR A 51 4.42 -1.90 2.99
N ASP A 52 3.78 -2.95 2.47
CA ASP A 52 4.13 -3.63 1.23
C ASP A 52 2.87 -3.80 0.36
N LEU A 53 2.93 -3.35 -0.89
CA LEU A 53 1.85 -3.52 -1.86
C LEU A 53 1.72 -4.97 -2.35
N ASN A 54 2.77 -5.79 -2.18
CA ASN A 54 2.71 -7.22 -2.49
C ASN A 54 1.76 -8.00 -1.58
N ASP A 55 1.40 -7.45 -0.41
CA ASP A 55 0.37 -8.02 0.47
C ASP A 55 -1.07 -7.83 -0.05
N LEU A 56 -1.24 -7.07 -1.13
CA LEU A 56 -2.50 -6.73 -1.79
C LEU A 56 -2.47 -7.08 -3.29
N PRO A 57 -2.19 -8.33 -3.69
CA PRO A 57 -2.08 -8.71 -5.10
C PRO A 57 -3.36 -8.43 -5.90
N GLU A 58 -4.53 -8.48 -5.26
CA GLU A 58 -5.82 -8.16 -5.85
C GLU A 58 -5.93 -6.71 -6.37
N LEU A 59 -5.09 -5.79 -5.88
CA LEU A 59 -5.03 -4.42 -6.36
C LEU A 59 -4.66 -4.38 -7.86
N PHE A 60 -3.70 -5.21 -8.26
CA PHE A 60 -3.17 -5.21 -9.63
C PHE A 60 -4.12 -5.81 -10.66
N GLU A 61 -5.21 -6.44 -10.21
CA GLU A 61 -6.30 -6.90 -11.07
C GLU A 61 -7.24 -5.75 -11.50
N CYS A 62 -7.19 -4.59 -10.81
CA CYS A 62 -8.01 -3.42 -11.09
C CYS A 62 -7.55 -2.64 -12.33
N SER A 63 -7.44 -3.31 -13.48
CA SER A 63 -7.01 -2.74 -14.77
C SER A 63 -7.90 -1.61 -15.32
N HIS A 64 -9.05 -1.36 -14.68
CA HIS A 64 -9.94 -0.24 -14.99
C HIS A 64 -9.59 1.06 -14.24
N LEU A 65 -8.68 1.02 -13.26
CA LEU A 65 -8.31 2.19 -12.46
C LEU A 65 -7.66 3.28 -13.32
N GLU A 66 -8.11 4.51 -13.09
CA GLU A 66 -7.54 5.71 -13.66
C GLU A 66 -6.86 6.58 -12.60
N THR A 67 -7.35 6.54 -11.35
CA THR A 67 -6.75 7.24 -10.21
C THR A 67 -6.53 6.30 -9.03
N LEU A 68 -5.30 6.26 -8.53
CA LEU A 68 -4.92 5.53 -7.31
C LEU A 68 -4.26 6.49 -6.33
N ILE A 69 -4.81 6.53 -5.12
CA ILE A 69 -4.25 7.29 -3.99
C ILE A 69 -3.75 6.30 -2.95
N LEU A 70 -2.44 6.33 -2.68
CA LEU A 70 -1.78 5.55 -1.63
C LEU A 70 -1.29 6.42 -0.48
N SER A 71 -1.34 7.74 -0.65
CA SER A 71 -0.85 8.71 0.33
C SER A 71 -1.90 8.93 1.41
N ASN A 72 -1.45 9.05 2.66
CA ASN A 72 -2.31 9.34 3.82
C ASN A 72 -2.88 10.76 3.74
N VAL A 73 -2.06 11.69 3.28
CA VAL A 73 -2.38 13.10 3.02
C VAL A 73 -1.67 13.51 1.72
N TRP A 74 -2.32 14.32 0.89
CA TRP A 74 -1.72 14.84 -0.34
C TRP A 74 -2.24 16.24 -0.68
N TRP A 75 -1.51 16.96 -1.52
CA TRP A 75 -1.96 18.27 -2.01
C TRP A 75 -2.84 18.11 -3.25
N ASP A 76 -4.06 18.65 -3.21
CA ASP A 76 -4.92 18.75 -4.40
C ASP A 76 -4.65 20.09 -5.10
N TYR A 77 -3.94 20.04 -6.23
CA TYR A 77 -3.60 21.21 -7.03
C TYR A 77 -4.80 21.83 -7.77
N GLY A 78 -5.91 21.10 -7.93
CA GLY A 78 -7.14 21.65 -8.50
C GLY A 78 -7.93 22.49 -7.47
N LYS A 79 -7.87 22.09 -6.21
CA LYS A 79 -8.55 22.78 -5.09
C LYS A 79 -7.63 23.69 -4.27
N PHE A 80 -6.32 23.64 -4.52
CA PHE A 80 -5.28 24.36 -3.77
C PHE A 80 -5.38 24.14 -2.25
N GLN A 81 -5.57 22.89 -1.83
CA GLN A 81 -5.68 22.53 -0.41
C GLN A 81 -5.11 21.13 -0.14
N PRO A 82 -4.67 20.85 1.10
CA PRO A 82 -4.36 19.49 1.50
C PRO A 82 -5.65 18.67 1.60
N ILE A 83 -5.59 17.42 1.17
CA ILE A 83 -6.64 16.42 1.31
C ILE A 83 -6.09 15.29 2.18
N ASN A 84 -6.88 14.88 3.16
CA ASN A 84 -6.61 13.68 3.94
C ASN A 84 -7.41 12.52 3.32
N SER A 85 -6.86 11.31 3.36
CA SER A 85 -7.60 10.12 2.99
C SER A 85 -8.89 10.00 3.80
N GLY A 86 -9.95 9.50 3.17
CA GLY A 86 -11.22 9.24 3.85
C GLY A 86 -11.16 8.05 4.81
N ASN A 87 -10.07 7.28 4.76
CA ASN A 87 -9.87 6.09 5.58
C ASN A 87 -9.24 6.46 6.94
N THR A 88 -9.51 5.65 7.96
CA THR A 88 -9.11 5.90 9.36
C THR A 88 -8.21 4.80 9.94
N GLY A 89 -7.63 3.96 9.08
CA GLY A 89 -6.66 2.96 9.51
C GLY A 89 -5.29 3.58 9.80
N PRO A 90 -4.28 2.74 10.12
CA PRO A 90 -2.91 3.20 10.33
C PRO A 90 -2.33 3.85 9.06
N ASP A 91 -1.32 4.67 9.24
CA ASP A 91 -0.60 5.32 8.14
C ASP A 91 0.03 4.27 7.20
N ASN A 92 -0.05 4.53 5.89
CA ASN A 92 0.76 3.81 4.94
C ASN A 92 2.23 4.24 5.07
N ILE A 93 3.14 3.26 5.06
CA ILE A 93 4.59 3.46 5.12
C ILE A 93 5.23 2.61 4.03
N LEU A 94 5.16 3.10 2.79
CA LEU A 94 5.67 2.37 1.63
C LEU A 94 7.18 2.62 1.46
N GLU A 95 7.92 1.53 1.29
CA GLU A 95 9.38 1.58 1.05
C GLU A 95 9.75 1.20 -0.40
N SER A 96 8.82 0.55 -1.13
CA SER A 96 9.04 0.13 -2.51
C SER A 96 7.76 0.16 -3.33
N ILE A 97 7.93 0.11 -4.65
CA ILE A 97 6.85 -0.05 -5.63
C ILE A 97 7.07 -1.41 -6.31
N PRO A 98 6.08 -2.31 -6.35
CA PRO A 98 6.23 -3.60 -7.01
C PRO A 98 6.11 -3.48 -8.54
N GLU A 99 6.74 -4.40 -9.29
CA GLU A 99 6.68 -4.45 -10.76
C GLU A 99 5.25 -4.70 -11.28
N GLU A 100 4.43 -5.34 -10.47
CA GLU A 100 3.00 -5.59 -10.68
C GLU A 100 2.21 -4.29 -10.82
N MET A 101 2.74 -3.15 -10.36
CA MET A 101 2.15 -1.83 -10.60
C MET A 101 1.91 -1.58 -12.10
N ALA A 102 2.73 -2.16 -12.99
CA ALA A 102 2.57 -2.09 -14.44
C ALA A 102 1.24 -2.67 -14.96
N GLN A 103 0.53 -3.51 -14.18
CA GLN A 103 -0.77 -4.05 -14.56
C GLN A 103 -1.89 -2.98 -14.58
N LEU A 104 -1.70 -1.89 -13.83
CA LEU A 104 -2.63 -0.74 -13.80
C LEU A 104 -2.45 0.16 -15.03
N ASN A 105 -2.51 -0.42 -16.22
CA ASN A 105 -2.13 0.21 -17.49
C ASN A 105 -3.01 1.40 -17.91
N LYS A 106 -4.17 1.62 -17.27
CA LYS A 106 -5.04 2.78 -17.49
C LYS A 106 -4.81 3.91 -16.49
N LEU A 107 -3.89 3.74 -15.55
CA LEU A 107 -3.67 4.71 -14.49
C LEU A 107 -3.15 6.02 -15.09
N THR A 108 -3.91 7.09 -14.91
CA THR A 108 -3.56 8.44 -15.35
C THR A 108 -3.06 9.29 -14.19
N LYS A 109 -3.45 8.96 -12.96
CA LYS A 109 -3.04 9.64 -11.74
C LYS A 109 -2.60 8.65 -10.66
N LEU A 110 -1.37 8.82 -10.18
CA LEU A 110 -0.83 8.09 -9.04
C LEU A 110 -0.34 9.08 -7.98
N VAL A 111 -0.81 8.91 -6.75
CA VAL A 111 -0.39 9.71 -5.59
C VAL A 111 0.22 8.78 -4.55
N ILE A 112 1.55 8.75 -4.49
CA ILE A 112 2.31 7.86 -3.62
C ILE A 112 3.44 8.63 -2.93
N GLY A 113 3.18 9.04 -1.70
CA GLY A 113 4.10 9.87 -0.94
C GLY A 113 3.52 10.26 0.41
N GLY A 114 4.32 10.92 1.22
CA GLY A 114 3.88 11.45 2.50
C GLY A 114 3.37 12.88 2.35
N GLY A 115 2.39 13.26 3.16
CA GLY A 115 1.97 14.66 3.31
C GLY A 115 2.09 15.07 4.77
N GLY A 116 3.13 15.84 5.11
CA GLY A 116 3.34 16.38 6.46
C GLY A 116 3.80 15.32 7.47
N HIS A 117 5.01 15.48 8.01
CA HIS A 117 5.68 14.64 9.03
C HIS A 117 5.87 13.13 8.70
N GLU A 118 5.09 12.55 7.80
CA GLU A 118 5.20 11.17 7.35
C GLU A 118 6.11 11.10 6.12
N LEU A 119 7.13 10.24 6.18
CA LEU A 119 8.04 10.00 5.07
C LEU A 119 7.80 8.56 4.59
N CYS A 120 7.20 8.41 3.41
CA CYS A 120 7.40 7.19 2.65
C CYS A 120 8.89 7.13 2.24
N ARG A 121 9.43 5.93 2.04
CA ARG A 121 10.88 5.73 1.82
C ARG A 121 11.20 5.20 0.44
N ILE A 122 10.31 5.44 -0.52
CA ILE A 122 10.50 4.99 -1.89
C ILE A 122 11.74 5.68 -2.46
N SER A 123 12.66 4.89 -2.96
CA SER A 123 13.89 5.35 -3.62
C SER A 123 13.96 4.92 -5.08
N ASP A 124 13.34 3.80 -5.42
CA ASP A 124 13.28 3.25 -6.78
C ASP A 124 11.88 3.41 -7.39
N ILE A 125 11.81 4.09 -8.52
CA ILE A 125 10.57 4.34 -9.28
C ILE A 125 10.56 3.62 -10.64
N ARG A 126 11.59 2.84 -10.99
CA ARG A 126 11.66 2.08 -12.25
C ARG A 126 10.41 1.21 -12.52
N PRO A 127 9.76 0.61 -11.51
CA PRO A 127 8.51 -0.15 -11.72
C PRO A 127 7.38 0.67 -12.37
N LEU A 128 7.44 2.01 -12.30
CA LEU A 128 6.46 2.90 -12.92
C LEU A 128 6.70 3.15 -14.41
N GLU A 129 7.85 2.77 -14.98
CA GLU A 129 8.21 3.05 -16.39
C GLU A 129 7.17 2.53 -17.40
N LYS A 130 6.49 1.43 -17.08
CA LYS A 130 5.49 0.80 -17.96
C LYS A 130 4.12 1.50 -17.91
N LEU A 131 3.89 2.39 -16.95
CA LEU A 131 2.65 3.16 -16.80
C LEU A 131 2.61 4.35 -17.76
N THR A 132 2.62 4.07 -19.05
CA THR A 132 2.68 5.07 -20.13
C THR A 132 1.47 6.00 -20.22
N ALA A 133 0.36 5.66 -19.54
CA ALA A 133 -0.83 6.50 -19.48
C ALA A 133 -0.79 7.56 -18.35
N LEU A 134 0.22 7.54 -17.46
CA LEU A 134 0.33 8.50 -16.37
C LEU A 134 0.48 9.93 -16.90
N GLN A 135 -0.37 10.81 -16.36
CA GLN A 135 -0.38 12.25 -16.63
C GLN A 135 -0.03 13.04 -15.38
N ALA A 136 -0.30 12.47 -14.20
CA ALA A 136 0.01 13.08 -12.91
C ALA A 136 0.63 12.05 -11.97
N LEU A 137 1.85 12.32 -11.51
CA LEU A 137 2.59 11.48 -10.58
C LEU A 137 3.07 12.36 -9.42
N TYR A 138 2.58 12.06 -8.23
CA TYR A 138 2.94 12.77 -7.00
C TYR A 138 3.75 11.84 -6.11
N LEU A 139 5.00 12.24 -5.85
CA LEU A 139 6.01 11.46 -5.15
C LEU A 139 6.62 12.25 -3.97
N ASP A 140 5.91 13.27 -3.49
CA ASP A 140 6.38 14.15 -2.43
C ASP A 140 6.75 13.35 -1.15
N HIS A 141 7.76 13.82 -0.42
CA HIS A 141 8.21 13.20 0.84
C HIS A 141 8.60 11.71 0.70
N ASN A 142 9.34 11.39 -0.36
CA ASN A 142 10.04 10.12 -0.56
C ASN A 142 11.58 10.29 -0.50
N GLN A 143 12.33 9.20 -0.68
CA GLN A 143 13.80 9.17 -0.67
C GLN A 143 14.36 8.94 -2.08
N ILE A 144 13.73 9.52 -3.10
CA ILE A 144 14.14 9.40 -4.48
C ILE A 144 15.40 10.23 -4.70
N SER A 145 16.43 9.59 -5.25
CA SER A 145 17.68 10.20 -5.68
C SER A 145 17.99 9.79 -7.12
N ASP A 146 18.67 10.66 -7.86
CA ASP A 146 19.23 10.40 -9.20
C ASP A 146 20.42 9.41 -9.13
#